data_AF-A0A3R7V130-F1
#
_entry.id   AF-A0A3R7V130-F1
#
_cell.length_a   1.000
_cell.length_b   1.000
_cell.length_c   1.000
_cell.angle_alpha   90.00
_cell.angle_beta   90.00
_cell.angle_gamma   90.00
#
_symmetry.space_group_name_H-M   'P 1'
#
loop_
_entity.id
_entity.type
_entity.pdbx_description
1 polymer ?
#
loop_
_entity_poly.entity_id
_entity_poly.type
_entity_poly.pdbx_seq_one_letter_code
_entity_poly.pdbx_strand_id
1 'polypeptide(L)'
;MVEERQHRLSPSAWNRYETCPRMYWLSRQGLPRKAGMAASLGTAVHASIEDLLQIDLDGRELSESNWLPEKAEEILRKRWEEEKQIFHETPRHPNWKEDKYKEARKQQAGAVNMLLDHVGIAGLSFERITVALWKKIQSLVIAVEGELVTKDGHLMGRLDLLLADIDKEGKLAGWLVADLKTGKSPIGSLKPEVNRQLRMYRDILLSNNPNPPPVRAEGWYTSTTSKWVAKGENVLEDALAAWKATQITEEPLEPTPGQSSCGGFCDWKAWCPHWLKWRHESGSLHKGDFADGVILIHQYKPAQGIAIVESCTPKGDQGEVEPNGDKRSVQFDGRGKDVLEKLLDDGHEGPIFIGSAMMNRDVWRVGPWCDVLPWAPIPDSGR
;
A
#
# COMPACT_ATOMS: atom_id res chain seq x y z
N MET A 1 -4.44 -20.28 -27.66
CA MET A 1 -5.28 -19.09 -27.59
C MET A 1 -5.08 -18.51 -26.21
N VAL A 2 -4.43 -17.35 -26.10
CA VAL A 2 -4.31 -16.65 -24.81
C VAL A 2 -5.65 -15.99 -24.60
N GLU A 3 -6.43 -16.44 -23.61
CA GLU A 3 -7.63 -15.72 -23.18
C GLU A 3 -7.23 -14.28 -22.89
N GLU A 4 -7.81 -13.32 -23.61
CA GLU A 4 -7.67 -11.91 -23.28
C GLU A 4 -8.16 -11.74 -21.84
N ARG A 5 -7.24 -11.37 -20.94
CA ARG A 5 -7.58 -11.13 -19.54
C ARG A 5 -8.55 -9.97 -19.47
N GLN A 6 -9.83 -10.27 -19.23
CA GLN A 6 -10.87 -9.28 -19.05
C GLN A 6 -10.46 -8.27 -17.96
N HIS A 7 -10.59 -6.97 -18.24
CA HIS A 7 -10.29 -5.91 -17.27
C HIS A 7 -11.14 -6.07 -16.01
N ARG A 8 -10.48 -6.06 -14.84
CA ARG A 8 -11.13 -6.15 -13.53
C ARG A 8 -10.76 -4.96 -12.65
N LEU A 9 -11.75 -4.42 -11.94
CA LEU A 9 -11.55 -3.35 -10.97
C LEU A 9 -11.46 -3.93 -9.55
N SER A 10 -10.36 -3.62 -8.85
CA SER A 10 -10.18 -3.93 -7.43
C SER A 10 -10.38 -2.69 -6.55
N PRO A 11 -10.65 -2.83 -5.24
CA PRO A 11 -10.80 -1.67 -4.36
C PRO A 11 -9.61 -0.71 -4.37
N SER A 12 -8.38 -1.24 -4.43
CA SER A 12 -7.18 -0.39 -4.49
C SER A 12 -7.09 0.37 -5.81
N ALA A 13 -7.50 -0.23 -6.92
CA ALA A 13 -7.57 0.41 -8.22
C ALA A 13 -8.67 1.49 -8.24
N TRP A 14 -9.83 1.20 -7.67
CA TRP A 14 -10.92 2.17 -7.54
C TRP A 14 -10.51 3.36 -6.67
N ASN A 15 -9.87 3.12 -5.53
CA ASN A 15 -9.36 4.20 -4.67
C ASN A 15 -8.31 5.08 -5.38
N ARG A 16 -7.48 4.52 -6.27
CA ARG A 16 -6.56 5.33 -7.11
C ARG A 16 -7.33 6.21 -8.08
N TYR A 17 -8.33 5.65 -8.77
CA TYR A 17 -9.18 6.39 -9.72
C TYR A 17 -9.88 7.57 -9.02
N GLU A 18 -10.45 7.32 -7.85
CA GLU A 18 -11.14 8.32 -7.02
C GLU A 18 -10.19 9.39 -6.48
N THR A 19 -8.92 9.05 -6.26
CA THR A 19 -7.90 10.03 -5.88
C THR A 19 -7.53 10.92 -7.06
N CYS A 20 -7.26 10.30 -8.21
CA CYS A 20 -7.00 10.96 -9.48
C CYS A 20 -7.09 9.94 -10.63
N PRO A 21 -7.95 10.14 -11.64
CA PRO A 21 -8.05 9.20 -12.77
C PRO A 21 -6.72 9.02 -13.50
N ARG A 22 -5.93 10.09 -13.66
CA ARG A 22 -4.58 10.00 -14.22
C ARG A 22 -3.63 9.14 -13.38
N MET A 23 -3.74 9.19 -12.05
CA MET A 23 -2.96 8.33 -11.16
C MET A 23 -3.30 6.86 -11.39
N TYR A 24 -4.58 6.53 -11.57
CA TYR A 24 -5.00 5.19 -11.96
C TYR A 24 -4.41 4.81 -13.33
N TRP A 25 -4.54 5.67 -14.33
CA TRP A 25 -4.04 5.40 -15.69
C TRP A 25 -2.52 5.15 -15.69
N LEU A 26 -1.72 6.00 -15.02
CA LEU A 26 -0.27 5.84 -14.86
C LEU A 26 0.09 4.50 -14.19
N SER A 27 -0.72 4.04 -13.24
CA SER A 27 -0.51 2.76 -12.54
C SER A 27 -0.62 1.52 -13.45
N ARG A 28 -1.15 1.69 -14.67
CA ARG A 28 -1.34 0.66 -15.70
C ARG A 28 -0.30 0.72 -16.82
N GLN A 29 0.59 1.73 -16.84
CA GLN A 29 1.56 1.94 -17.93
C GLN A 29 2.88 1.15 -17.79
N GLY A 30 2.89 0.12 -16.94
CA GLY A 30 4.12 -0.65 -16.64
C GLY A 30 5.22 0.16 -15.93
N LEU A 31 4.88 1.34 -15.39
CA LEU A 31 5.84 2.20 -14.69
C LEU A 31 6.31 1.58 -13.37
N PRO A 32 7.58 1.77 -12.98
CA PRO A 32 8.14 1.14 -11.79
C PRO A 32 7.46 1.67 -10.51
N ARG A 33 6.94 0.74 -9.71
CA ARG A 33 6.34 1.04 -8.40
C ARG A 33 7.41 1.09 -7.33
N LYS A 34 7.16 1.91 -6.31
CA LYS A 34 8.04 2.00 -5.14
C LYS A 34 7.66 0.92 -4.13
N ALA A 35 8.61 0.05 -3.77
CA ALA A 35 8.47 -0.74 -2.56
C ALA A 35 8.59 0.18 -1.33
N GLY A 36 7.79 -0.07 -0.30
CA GLY A 36 7.72 0.78 0.87
C GLY A 36 7.73 -0.04 2.16
N MET A 37 8.57 0.34 3.12
CA MET A 37 8.70 -0.39 4.39
C MET A 37 7.38 -0.64 5.12
N ALA A 38 6.45 0.31 5.08
CA ALA A 38 5.14 0.15 5.71
C ALA A 38 4.27 -0.90 5.01
N ALA A 39 4.31 -0.96 3.67
CA ALA A 39 3.58 -1.94 2.88
C ALA A 39 4.18 -3.34 3.04
N SER A 40 5.51 -3.45 3.04
CA SER A 40 6.23 -4.70 3.27
C SER A 40 5.99 -5.26 4.68
N LEU A 41 6.07 -4.40 5.71
CA LEU A 41 5.70 -4.81 7.07
C LEU A 41 4.25 -5.31 7.14
N GLY A 42 3.32 -4.60 6.48
CA GLY A 42 1.93 -5.05 6.38
C GLY A 42 1.81 -6.44 5.78
N THR A 43 2.48 -6.65 4.65
CA THR A 43 2.45 -7.90 3.89
C THR A 43 2.99 -9.07 4.72
N ALA A 44 4.15 -8.89 5.36
CA ALA A 44 4.72 -9.92 6.24
C ALA A 44 3.82 -10.24 7.44
N VAL A 45 3.16 -9.23 8.03
CA VAL A 45 2.21 -9.46 9.13
C VAL A 45 0.97 -10.22 8.64
N HIS A 46 0.34 -9.81 7.53
CA HIS A 46 -0.84 -10.49 6.98
C HIS A 46 -0.54 -11.95 6.68
N ALA A 47 0.50 -12.20 5.87
CA ALA A 47 0.96 -13.55 5.53
C ALA A 47 1.26 -14.41 6.76
N SER A 48 1.83 -13.81 7.82
CA SER A 48 2.10 -14.56 9.06
C SER A 48 0.83 -14.97 9.81
N ILE A 49 -0.24 -14.16 9.77
CA ILE A 49 -1.52 -14.48 10.41
C ILE A 49 -2.26 -15.53 9.60
N GLU A 50 -2.20 -15.43 8.28
CA GLU A 50 -2.76 -16.40 7.36
C GLU A 50 -2.14 -17.78 7.56
N ASP A 51 -0.80 -17.84 7.62
CA ASP A 51 -0.07 -19.08 7.92
C ASP A 51 -0.44 -19.64 9.29
N LEU A 52 -0.50 -18.78 10.33
CA LEU A 52 -0.89 -19.20 11.68
C LEU A 52 -2.28 -19.85 11.71
N LEU A 53 -3.23 -19.30 10.96
CA LEU A 53 -4.59 -19.85 10.85
C LEU A 53 -4.64 -21.16 10.04
N GLN A 54 -3.62 -21.45 9.24
CA GLN A 54 -3.52 -22.66 8.43
C GLN A 54 -2.56 -23.72 9.00
N ILE A 55 -1.99 -23.52 10.20
CA ILE A 55 -1.14 -24.53 10.84
C ILE A 55 -1.92 -25.83 11.02
N ASP A 56 -1.30 -26.94 10.61
CA ASP A 56 -1.74 -28.27 10.96
C ASP A 56 -1.42 -28.57 12.44
N LEU A 57 -2.46 -28.91 13.19
CA LEU A 57 -2.40 -29.24 14.62
C LEU A 57 -2.91 -30.66 14.86
N ASP A 58 -3.00 -31.50 13.85
CA ASP A 58 -3.41 -32.89 14.00
C ASP A 58 -2.36 -33.70 14.78
N GLY A 59 -2.85 -34.59 15.64
CA GLY A 59 -2.01 -35.36 16.56
C GLY A 59 -1.45 -34.59 17.77
N ARG A 60 -1.68 -33.28 17.88
CA ARG A 60 -1.24 -32.49 19.06
C ARG A 60 -2.25 -32.56 20.21
N GLU A 61 -1.72 -32.59 21.43
CA GLU A 61 -2.51 -32.65 22.65
C GLU A 61 -3.36 -31.38 22.84
N LEU A 62 -4.66 -31.53 23.05
CA LEU A 62 -5.61 -30.41 23.13
C LEU A 62 -5.30 -29.43 24.28
N SER A 63 -4.75 -29.94 25.39
CA SER A 63 -4.34 -29.15 26.55
C SER A 63 -2.96 -28.52 26.42
N GLU A 64 -2.21 -28.84 25.35
CA GLU A 64 -0.88 -28.29 25.11
C GLU A 64 -0.96 -26.76 24.99
N SER A 65 -0.10 -26.07 25.74
CA SER A 65 0.03 -24.61 25.77
C SER A 65 1.51 -24.23 25.57
N ASN A 66 1.84 -22.95 25.61
CA ASN A 66 3.20 -22.42 25.41
C ASN A 66 3.84 -22.69 24.04
N TRP A 67 3.06 -23.17 23.08
CA TRP A 67 3.57 -23.52 21.74
C TRP A 67 3.47 -22.36 20.74
N LEU A 68 2.45 -21.51 20.87
CA LEU A 68 2.18 -20.46 19.89
C LEU A 68 3.28 -19.38 19.83
N PRO A 69 3.91 -18.93 20.94
CA PRO A 69 4.93 -17.88 20.86
C PRO A 69 6.11 -18.22 19.94
N GLU A 70 6.67 -19.42 20.08
CA GLU A 70 7.78 -19.88 19.24
C GLU A 70 7.33 -20.04 17.79
N LYS A 71 6.15 -20.64 17.57
CA LYS A 71 5.64 -20.88 16.21
C LYS A 71 5.31 -19.58 15.47
N ALA A 72 4.73 -18.60 16.17
CA ALA A 72 4.44 -17.29 15.60
C ALA A 72 5.70 -16.52 15.22
N GLU A 73 6.76 -16.60 16.04
CA GLU A 73 8.07 -16.00 15.73
C GLU A 73 8.71 -16.67 14.52
N GLU A 74 8.71 -18.01 14.44
CA GLU A 74 9.24 -18.78 13.31
C GLU A 74 8.58 -18.35 11.99
N ILE A 75 7.25 -18.31 11.97
CA ILE A 75 6.45 -17.94 10.79
C ILE A 75 6.69 -16.49 10.40
N LEU A 76 6.62 -15.55 11.36
CA LEU A 76 6.82 -14.13 11.06
C LEU A 76 8.24 -13.88 10.55
N ARG A 77 9.25 -14.53 11.13
CA ARG A 77 10.63 -14.41 10.69
C ARG A 77 10.78 -14.86 9.24
N LYS A 78 10.19 -16.02 8.90
CA LYS A 78 10.20 -16.54 7.53
C LYS A 78 9.56 -15.54 6.56
N ARG A 79 8.34 -15.07 6.84
CA ARG A 79 7.62 -14.09 5.99
C ARG A 79 8.35 -12.75 5.88
N TRP A 80 9.02 -12.32 6.93
CA TRP A 80 9.83 -11.10 6.93
C TRP A 80 11.03 -11.20 5.99
N GLU A 81 11.77 -12.32 6.00
CA GLU A 81 12.91 -12.49 5.09
C GLU A 81 12.46 -12.71 3.63
N GLU A 82 11.34 -13.41 3.40
CA GLU A 82 10.72 -13.53 2.07
C GLU A 82 10.36 -12.15 1.50
N GLU A 83 9.68 -11.32 2.28
CA GLU A 83 9.30 -9.97 1.86
C GLU A 83 10.53 -9.06 1.68
N LYS A 84 11.56 -9.21 2.51
CA LYS A 84 12.83 -8.47 2.36
C LYS A 84 13.51 -8.78 1.04
N GLN A 85 13.49 -10.03 0.59
CA GLN A 85 14.02 -10.42 -0.71
C GLN A 85 13.24 -9.71 -1.84
N ILE A 86 11.91 -9.79 -1.83
CA ILE A 86 11.03 -9.12 -2.82
C ILE A 86 11.27 -7.60 -2.83
N PHE A 87 11.41 -7.01 -1.63
CA PHE A 87 11.68 -5.59 -1.47
C PHE A 87 12.99 -5.19 -2.15
N HIS A 88 14.05 -6.00 -2.01
CA HIS A 88 15.35 -5.76 -2.66
C HIS A 88 15.37 -6.03 -4.16
N GLU A 89 14.58 -6.99 -4.63
CA GLU A 89 14.39 -7.27 -6.06
C GLU A 89 13.59 -6.17 -6.77
N THR A 90 12.75 -5.42 -6.04
CA THR A 90 11.96 -4.31 -6.59
C THR A 90 12.87 -3.12 -6.94
N PRO A 91 13.03 -2.71 -8.22
CA PRO A 91 14.05 -1.72 -8.59
C PRO A 91 14.00 -0.40 -7.82
N ARG A 92 12.80 0.08 -7.52
CA ARG A 92 12.56 1.32 -6.77
C ARG A 92 12.18 1.00 -5.34
N HIS A 93 13.11 1.16 -4.41
CA HIS A 93 12.89 0.92 -2.98
C HIS A 93 13.78 1.85 -2.13
N PRO A 94 13.40 2.25 -0.91
CA PRO A 94 14.31 2.87 0.05
C PRO A 94 15.16 1.79 0.75
N ASN A 95 15.99 2.11 1.74
CA ASN A 95 16.65 1.05 2.52
C ASN A 95 15.66 0.19 3.33
N TRP A 96 15.95 -1.11 3.39
CA TRP A 96 15.29 -2.02 4.33
C TRP A 96 15.61 -1.62 5.78
N LYS A 97 14.61 -1.70 6.66
CA LYS A 97 14.73 -1.30 8.06
C LYS A 97 14.48 -2.49 8.97
N GLU A 98 15.54 -3.22 9.30
CA GLU A 98 15.45 -4.42 10.16
C GLU A 98 14.93 -4.09 11.57
N ASP A 99 15.15 -2.86 12.06
CA ASP A 99 14.61 -2.37 13.33
C ASP A 99 13.07 -2.38 13.37
N LYS A 100 12.41 -2.35 12.20
CA LYS A 100 10.95 -2.46 12.07
C LYS A 100 10.41 -3.87 12.33
N TYR A 101 11.26 -4.89 12.41
CA TYR A 101 10.80 -6.23 12.76
C TYR A 101 10.10 -6.26 14.13
N LYS A 102 10.58 -5.46 15.11
CA LYS A 102 9.93 -5.35 16.43
C LYS A 102 8.49 -4.84 16.33
N GLU A 103 8.23 -3.94 15.38
CA GLU A 103 6.89 -3.44 15.10
C GLU A 103 6.04 -4.52 14.45
N ALA A 104 6.58 -5.28 13.49
CA ALA A 104 5.90 -6.43 12.88
C ALA A 104 5.46 -7.45 13.93
N ARG A 105 6.34 -7.83 14.88
CA ARG A 105 6.01 -8.73 16.00
C ARG A 105 4.84 -8.22 16.84
N LYS A 106 4.88 -6.92 17.20
CA LYS A 106 3.80 -6.29 17.98
C LYS A 106 2.48 -6.36 17.22
N GLN A 107 2.50 -6.15 15.92
CA GLN A 107 1.30 -6.16 15.09
C GLN A 107 0.76 -7.56 14.83
N GLN A 108 1.62 -8.56 14.60
CA GLN A 108 1.21 -9.97 14.58
C GLN A 108 0.54 -10.34 15.91
N ALA A 109 1.15 -9.93 17.03
CA ALA A 109 0.57 -10.20 18.33
C ALA A 109 -0.81 -9.52 18.52
N GLY A 110 -0.95 -8.29 18.01
CA GLY A 110 -2.21 -7.58 17.96
C GLY A 110 -3.28 -8.33 17.17
N ALA A 111 -2.97 -8.84 15.98
CA ALA A 111 -3.91 -9.60 15.18
C ALA A 111 -4.38 -10.90 15.86
N VAL A 112 -3.47 -11.65 16.50
CA VAL A 112 -3.83 -12.84 17.30
C VAL A 112 -4.76 -12.47 18.47
N ASN A 113 -4.50 -11.35 19.15
CA ASN A 113 -5.41 -10.86 20.19
C ASN A 113 -6.81 -10.55 19.64
N MET A 114 -6.91 -10.03 18.41
CA MET A 114 -8.20 -9.74 17.78
C MET A 114 -8.97 -11.00 17.39
N LEU A 115 -8.26 -12.08 17.02
CA LEU A 115 -8.84 -13.41 16.81
C LEU A 115 -9.34 -14.04 18.12
N LEU A 116 -8.60 -13.88 19.22
CA LEU A 116 -9.04 -14.30 20.55
C LEU A 116 -10.30 -13.53 21.00
N ASP A 117 -10.28 -12.21 20.82
CA ASP A 117 -11.43 -11.35 21.12
C ASP A 117 -12.66 -11.74 20.29
N HIS A 118 -12.47 -12.15 19.04
CA HIS A 118 -13.56 -12.67 18.19
C HIS A 118 -14.24 -13.90 18.79
N VAL A 119 -13.51 -14.74 19.53
CA VAL A 119 -14.08 -15.92 20.23
C VAL A 119 -14.48 -15.65 21.69
N GLY A 120 -14.54 -14.37 22.08
CA GLY A 120 -14.95 -13.93 23.41
C GLY A 120 -13.86 -14.02 24.47
N ILE A 121 -12.59 -14.11 24.07
CA ILE A 121 -11.46 -14.24 24.99
C ILE A 121 -10.63 -12.96 24.97
N ALA A 122 -10.67 -12.21 26.07
CA ALA A 122 -9.90 -10.98 26.24
C ALA A 122 -8.70 -11.20 27.18
N GLY A 123 -7.55 -10.62 26.83
CA GLY A 123 -6.39 -10.51 27.72
C GLY A 123 -5.68 -11.83 28.06
N LEU A 124 -5.91 -12.90 27.30
CA LEU A 124 -5.18 -14.16 27.46
C LEU A 124 -3.74 -13.99 26.94
N SER A 125 -2.75 -14.39 27.75
CA SER A 125 -1.35 -14.36 27.31
C SER A 125 -1.07 -15.44 26.27
N PHE A 126 -0.09 -15.22 25.40
CA PHE A 126 0.17 -16.12 24.26
C PHE A 126 0.61 -17.51 24.71
N GLU A 127 1.35 -17.58 25.81
CA GLU A 127 1.83 -18.81 26.42
C GLU A 127 0.68 -19.68 26.94
N ARG A 128 -0.49 -19.08 27.20
CA ARG A 128 -1.66 -19.78 27.75
C ARG A 128 -2.65 -20.21 26.67
N ILE A 129 -2.41 -19.87 25.40
CA ILE A 129 -3.26 -20.30 24.29
C ILE A 129 -3.03 -21.79 24.06
N THR A 130 -4.08 -22.58 24.30
CA THR A 130 -4.02 -24.03 24.10
C THR A 130 -4.25 -24.42 22.64
N VAL A 131 -3.81 -25.61 22.24
CA VAL A 131 -4.14 -26.20 20.94
C VAL A 131 -5.66 -26.27 20.74
N ALA A 132 -6.43 -26.66 21.76
CA ALA A 132 -7.90 -26.68 21.68
C ALA A 132 -8.49 -25.31 21.36
N LEU A 133 -7.99 -24.25 21.99
CA LEU A 133 -8.47 -22.89 21.74
C LEU A 133 -8.13 -22.43 20.32
N TRP A 134 -6.92 -22.70 19.84
CA TRP A 134 -6.55 -22.33 18.48
C TRP A 134 -7.37 -23.11 17.44
N LYS A 135 -7.62 -24.41 17.65
CA LYS A 135 -8.52 -25.20 16.79
C LYS A 135 -9.94 -24.61 16.76
N LYS A 136 -10.44 -24.07 17.88
CA LYS A 136 -11.73 -23.33 17.91
C LYS A 136 -11.69 -22.06 17.05
N ILE A 137 -10.58 -21.31 17.06
CA ILE A 137 -10.41 -20.16 16.17
C ILE A 137 -10.41 -20.61 14.71
N GLN A 138 -9.60 -21.63 14.38
CA GLN A 138 -9.51 -22.19 13.02
C GLN A 138 -10.87 -22.69 12.51
N SER A 139 -11.69 -23.30 13.36
CA SER A 139 -13.02 -23.79 12.97
C SER A 139 -14.01 -22.69 12.59
N LEU A 140 -13.72 -21.42 12.95
CA LEU A 140 -14.53 -20.26 12.57
C LEU A 140 -14.00 -19.58 11.30
N VAL A 141 -12.85 -20.00 10.78
CA VAL A 141 -12.30 -19.46 9.54
C VAL A 141 -13.01 -20.11 8.36
N ILE A 142 -13.68 -19.29 7.54
CA ILE A 142 -14.34 -19.73 6.32
C ILE A 142 -13.36 -19.65 5.15
N ALA A 143 -12.59 -18.55 5.07
CA ALA A 143 -11.54 -18.38 4.08
C ALA A 143 -10.42 -17.48 4.61
N VAL A 144 -9.22 -17.74 4.11
CA VAL A 144 -7.99 -16.96 4.32
C VAL A 144 -7.47 -16.57 2.93
N GLU A 145 -7.14 -15.31 2.72
CA GLU A 145 -6.74 -14.76 1.40
C GLU A 145 -7.74 -15.04 0.25
N GLY A 146 -9.03 -15.07 0.56
CA GLY A 146 -10.08 -15.45 -0.39
C GLY A 146 -10.24 -14.45 -1.54
N GLU A 147 -10.16 -14.91 -2.79
CA GLU A 147 -10.51 -14.11 -3.97
C GLU A 147 -12.04 -14.03 -4.11
N LEU A 148 -12.54 -12.81 -4.27
CA LEU A 148 -13.93 -12.51 -4.60
C LEU A 148 -13.98 -11.92 -6.01
N VAL A 149 -14.86 -12.46 -6.86
CA VAL A 149 -15.11 -11.93 -8.20
C VAL A 149 -16.61 -11.89 -8.43
N THR A 150 -17.15 -10.80 -9.00
CA THR A 150 -18.57 -10.73 -9.36
C THR A 150 -18.91 -11.71 -10.49
N LYS A 151 -20.19 -12.10 -10.60
CA LYS A 151 -20.66 -13.05 -11.63
C LYS A 151 -20.35 -12.63 -13.07
N ASP A 152 -20.30 -11.33 -13.34
CA ASP A 152 -19.96 -10.74 -14.63
C ASP A 152 -18.44 -10.58 -14.85
N GLY A 153 -17.62 -10.89 -13.85
CA GLY A 153 -16.16 -10.82 -13.91
C GLY A 153 -15.57 -9.43 -13.79
N HIS A 154 -16.37 -8.37 -13.68
CA HIS A 154 -15.89 -6.98 -13.76
C HIS A 154 -15.22 -6.47 -12.48
N LEU A 155 -15.72 -6.90 -11.32
CA LEU A 155 -15.22 -6.46 -10.03
C LEU A 155 -14.53 -7.61 -9.32
N MET A 156 -13.44 -7.32 -8.62
CA MET A 156 -12.72 -8.30 -7.81
C MET A 156 -12.25 -7.73 -6.48
N GLY A 157 -12.01 -8.60 -5.51
CA GLY A 157 -11.41 -8.28 -4.23
C GLY A 157 -10.61 -9.45 -3.68
N ARG A 158 -9.66 -9.18 -2.78
CA ARG A 158 -8.98 -10.20 -2.00
C ARG A 158 -9.26 -9.91 -0.53
N LEU A 159 -9.97 -10.82 0.12
CA LEU A 159 -10.23 -10.75 1.54
C LEU A 159 -8.98 -11.18 2.28
N ASP A 160 -8.61 -10.49 3.36
CA ASP A 160 -7.61 -11.06 4.27
C ASP A 160 -8.25 -12.27 4.99
N LEU A 161 -9.37 -12.05 5.67
CA LEU A 161 -10.10 -13.09 6.40
C LEU A 161 -11.62 -13.03 6.16
N LEU A 162 -12.22 -14.20 5.96
CA LEU A 162 -13.66 -14.42 6.08
C LEU A 162 -13.90 -15.37 7.25
N LEU A 163 -14.61 -14.90 8.26
CA LEU A 163 -14.89 -15.63 9.49
C LEU A 163 -16.39 -15.86 9.65
N ALA A 164 -16.76 -16.94 10.32
CA ALA A 164 -18.07 -17.07 10.92
C ALA A 164 -18.22 -16.01 12.02
N ASP A 165 -19.27 -15.18 11.92
CA ASP A 165 -19.58 -14.18 12.94
C ASP A 165 -20.34 -14.85 14.08
N ILE A 166 -19.89 -14.63 15.31
CA ILE A 166 -20.51 -15.18 16.50
C ILE A 166 -21.09 -14.06 17.37
N ASP A 167 -22.28 -14.27 17.91
CA ASP A 167 -22.89 -13.35 18.87
C ASP A 167 -22.23 -13.43 20.26
N LYS A 168 -22.73 -12.63 21.20
CA LYS A 168 -22.19 -12.56 22.56
C LYS A 168 -22.42 -13.87 23.32
N GLU A 169 -23.38 -14.66 22.89
CA GLU A 169 -23.73 -15.98 23.41
C GLU A 169 -22.93 -17.11 22.74
N GLY A 170 -22.06 -16.77 21.78
CA GLY A 170 -21.19 -17.72 21.06
C GLY A 170 -21.90 -18.50 19.95
N LYS A 171 -23.08 -18.06 19.50
CA LYS A 171 -23.84 -18.68 18.40
C LYS A 171 -23.53 -18.00 17.08
N LEU A 172 -23.66 -18.76 16.00
CA LEU A 172 -23.49 -18.24 14.63
C LEU A 172 -24.55 -17.18 14.35
N ALA A 173 -24.10 -15.95 14.09
CA ALA A 173 -24.92 -14.79 13.79
C ALA A 173 -24.82 -14.36 12.32
N GLY A 174 -23.73 -14.71 11.64
CA GLY A 174 -23.49 -14.26 10.27
C GLY A 174 -22.11 -14.59 9.74
N TRP A 175 -21.67 -13.79 8.78
CA TRP A 175 -20.29 -13.77 8.29
C TRP A 175 -19.62 -12.44 8.62
N LEU A 176 -18.33 -12.52 8.90
CA LEU A 176 -17.47 -11.37 9.18
C LEU A 176 -16.35 -11.32 8.14
N VAL A 177 -16.33 -10.27 7.33
CA VAL A 177 -15.16 -9.87 6.56
C VAL A 177 -14.25 -9.07 7.48
N ALA A 178 -13.06 -9.57 7.75
CA ALA A 178 -12.03 -8.88 8.53
C ALA A 178 -10.84 -8.55 7.62
N ASP A 179 -10.59 -7.26 7.43
CA ASP A 179 -9.44 -6.74 6.68
C ASP A 179 -8.42 -6.19 7.69
N LEU A 180 -7.26 -6.83 7.74
CA LEU A 180 -6.19 -6.48 8.67
C LEU A 180 -5.56 -5.15 8.25
N LYS A 181 -5.31 -4.27 9.22
CA LYS A 181 -4.73 -2.95 9.01
C LYS A 181 -3.53 -2.75 9.92
N THR A 182 -2.37 -2.57 9.30
CA THR A 182 -1.10 -2.30 9.99
C THR A 182 -0.77 -0.81 10.16
N GLY A 183 -1.59 0.05 9.55
CA GLY A 183 -1.48 1.50 9.63
C GLY A 183 -2.06 2.11 10.92
N LYS A 184 -2.15 3.44 10.92
CA LYS A 184 -2.78 4.19 12.00
C LYS A 184 -4.28 3.90 12.06
N SER A 185 -4.78 3.71 13.27
CA SER A 185 -6.21 3.57 13.54
C SER A 185 -6.98 4.84 13.17
N PRO A 186 -8.25 4.73 12.77
CA PRO A 186 -9.10 5.88 12.49
C PRO A 186 -9.38 6.70 13.75
N ILE A 187 -9.72 7.97 13.54
CA ILE A 187 -10.23 8.85 14.59
C ILE A 187 -11.68 9.19 14.21
N GLY A 188 -12.63 8.79 15.06
CA GLY A 188 -14.06 9.03 14.86
C GLY A 188 -14.74 8.10 13.84
N SER A 189 -14.20 7.99 12.62
CA SER A 189 -14.76 7.12 11.57
C SER A 189 -13.68 6.55 10.64
N LEU A 190 -14.01 5.45 9.97
CA LEU A 190 -13.18 4.89 8.91
C LEU A 190 -12.94 5.92 7.81
N LYS A 191 -11.73 5.96 7.27
CA LYS A 191 -11.44 6.78 6.10
C LYS A 191 -12.33 6.35 4.92
N PRO A 192 -12.77 7.27 4.04
CA PRO A 192 -13.66 6.94 2.92
C PRO A 192 -13.16 5.77 2.07
N GLU A 193 -11.86 5.72 1.77
CA GLU A 193 -11.23 4.69 0.95
C GLU A 193 -11.22 3.30 1.61
N VAL A 194 -11.09 3.23 2.94
CA VAL A 194 -11.14 1.97 3.70
C VAL A 194 -12.59 1.50 3.85
N ASN A 195 -13.50 2.43 4.15
CA ASN A 195 -14.92 2.12 4.24
C ASN A 195 -15.47 1.60 2.91
N ARG A 196 -15.08 2.23 1.79
CA ARG A 196 -15.43 1.79 0.43
C ARG A 196 -14.89 0.40 0.12
N GLN A 197 -13.62 0.13 0.45
CA GLN A 197 -13.00 -1.19 0.27
C GLN A 197 -13.78 -2.29 0.99
N LEU A 198 -14.05 -2.10 2.29
CA LEU A 198 -14.78 -3.07 3.11
C LEU A 198 -16.21 -3.30 2.62
N ARG A 199 -16.91 -2.23 2.21
CA ARG A 199 -18.26 -2.34 1.60
C ARG A 199 -18.21 -3.12 0.30
N MET A 200 -17.21 -2.87 -0.55
CA MET A 200 -17.05 -3.60 -1.81
C MET A 200 -16.89 -5.11 -1.56
N TYR A 201 -16.08 -5.51 -0.58
CA TYR A 201 -15.95 -6.92 -0.19
C TYR A 201 -17.27 -7.53 0.29
N ARG A 202 -17.95 -6.85 1.24
CA ARG A 202 -19.26 -7.27 1.74
C ARG A 202 -20.26 -7.45 0.59
N ASP A 203 -20.31 -6.48 -0.31
CA ASP A 203 -21.35 -6.42 -1.33
C ASP A 203 -21.10 -7.43 -2.46
N ILE A 204 -19.84 -7.68 -2.85
CA ILE A 204 -19.51 -8.77 -3.78
C ILE A 204 -19.89 -10.12 -3.16
N LEU A 205 -19.56 -10.33 -1.87
CA LEU A 205 -19.90 -11.55 -1.16
C LEU A 205 -21.43 -11.76 -1.12
N LEU A 206 -22.20 -10.72 -0.80
CA LEU A 206 -23.67 -10.76 -0.82
C LEU A 206 -24.22 -11.05 -2.22
N SER A 207 -23.67 -10.41 -3.26
CA SER A 207 -24.12 -10.60 -4.65
C SER A 207 -23.85 -12.02 -5.18
N ASN A 208 -22.80 -12.67 -4.69
CA ASN A 208 -22.40 -14.00 -5.16
C ASN A 208 -23.20 -15.13 -4.51
N ASN A 209 -23.77 -14.91 -3.33
CA ASN A 209 -24.40 -15.96 -2.54
C ASN A 209 -25.93 -15.78 -2.52
N PRO A 210 -26.73 -16.76 -2.97
CA PRO A 210 -28.18 -16.70 -2.81
C PRO A 210 -28.56 -16.89 -1.34
N ASN A 211 -29.36 -15.97 -0.79
CA ASN A 211 -29.79 -15.96 0.62
C ASN A 211 -28.62 -16.05 1.63
N PRO A 212 -27.64 -15.13 1.56
CA PRO A 212 -26.52 -15.15 2.49
C PRO A 212 -27.00 -14.83 3.91
N PRO A 213 -26.32 -15.32 4.96
CA PRO A 213 -26.54 -14.80 6.30
C PRO A 213 -26.11 -13.32 6.37
N PRO A 214 -26.45 -12.59 7.45
CA PRO A 214 -25.99 -11.22 7.63
C PRO A 214 -24.45 -11.13 7.51
N VAL A 215 -23.96 -10.14 6.76
CA VAL A 215 -22.52 -9.91 6.57
C VAL A 215 -22.10 -8.59 7.20
N ARG A 216 -21.16 -8.67 8.14
CA ARG A 216 -20.46 -7.53 8.72
C ARG A 216 -19.07 -7.42 8.10
N ALA A 217 -18.59 -6.20 7.85
CA ALA A 217 -17.24 -5.97 7.35
C ALA A 217 -16.51 -4.97 8.25
N GLU A 218 -15.27 -5.31 8.62
CA GLU A 218 -14.48 -4.57 9.59
C GLU A 218 -13.03 -4.37 9.18
N GLY A 219 -12.52 -3.17 9.47
CA GLY A 219 -11.08 -2.90 9.49
C GLY A 219 -10.51 -3.27 10.86
N TRP A 220 -9.57 -4.20 10.88
CA TRP A 220 -8.94 -4.71 12.09
C TRP A 220 -7.54 -4.10 12.27
N TYR A 221 -7.44 -3.07 13.13
CA TYR A 221 -6.21 -2.30 13.31
C TYR A 221 -5.29 -2.92 14.37
N THR A 222 -4.34 -3.70 13.90
CA THR A 222 -3.48 -4.59 14.71
C THR A 222 -2.60 -3.83 15.70
N SER A 223 -2.18 -2.61 15.36
CA SER A 223 -1.33 -1.76 16.21
C SER A 223 -2.00 -1.31 17.51
N THR A 224 -3.33 -1.26 17.53
CA THR A 224 -4.16 -0.80 18.66
C THR A 224 -5.20 -1.83 19.09
N THR A 225 -5.21 -3.00 18.45
CA THR A 225 -6.22 -4.05 18.63
C THR A 225 -7.67 -3.51 18.58
N SER A 226 -7.95 -2.60 17.64
CA SER A 226 -9.28 -1.98 17.49
C SER A 226 -9.98 -2.44 16.21
N LYS A 227 -11.29 -2.67 16.31
CA LYS A 227 -12.15 -3.12 15.21
C LYS A 227 -13.09 -1.99 14.80
N TRP A 228 -13.20 -1.75 13.50
CA TRP A 228 -13.99 -0.65 12.96
C TRP A 228 -14.94 -1.13 11.88
N VAL A 229 -16.24 -1.03 12.14
CA VAL A 229 -17.30 -1.49 11.24
C VAL A 229 -17.47 -0.54 10.05
N ALA A 230 -17.49 -1.10 8.85
CA ALA A 230 -17.84 -0.38 7.63
C ALA A 230 -19.35 -0.09 7.60
N LYS A 231 -19.71 1.15 7.27
CA LYS A 231 -21.09 1.63 7.25
C LYS A 231 -21.44 2.27 5.91
N GLY A 232 -22.68 2.08 5.49
CA GLY A 232 -23.23 2.63 4.25
C GLY A 232 -23.90 1.56 3.39
N GLU A 233 -24.58 2.04 2.35
CA GLU A 233 -25.37 1.27 1.39
C GLU A 233 -24.51 0.32 0.54
N ASN A 234 -25.12 -0.34 -0.44
CA ASN A 234 -24.39 -1.14 -1.42
C ASN A 234 -23.49 -0.22 -2.30
N VAL A 235 -22.30 -0.69 -2.71
CA VAL A 235 -21.37 0.09 -3.55
C VAL A 235 -21.13 -0.49 -4.95
N LEU A 236 -21.82 -1.58 -5.33
CA LEU A 236 -21.52 -2.28 -6.57
C LEU A 236 -21.86 -1.44 -7.82
N GLU A 237 -22.93 -0.64 -7.77
CA GLU A 237 -23.28 0.24 -8.89
C GLU A 237 -22.21 1.31 -9.12
N ASP A 238 -21.75 1.97 -8.06
CA ASP A 238 -20.64 2.94 -8.13
C ASP A 238 -19.34 2.27 -8.60
N ALA A 239 -19.05 1.07 -8.11
CA ALA A 239 -17.87 0.30 -8.51
C ALA A 239 -17.93 -0.08 -10.00
N LEU A 240 -19.10 -0.46 -10.51
CA LEU A 240 -19.32 -0.75 -11.92
C LEU A 240 -19.21 0.51 -12.78
N ALA A 241 -19.69 1.66 -12.31
CA ALA A 241 -19.50 2.94 -12.98
C ALA A 241 -18.01 3.29 -13.08
N ALA A 242 -17.25 3.13 -11.99
CA ALA A 242 -15.80 3.31 -11.99
C ALA A 242 -15.12 2.29 -12.92
N TRP A 243 -15.56 1.03 -12.96
CA TRP A 243 -15.02 0.02 -13.89
C TRP A 243 -15.22 0.46 -15.36
N LYS A 244 -16.40 0.99 -15.71
CA LYS A 244 -16.66 1.56 -17.05
C LYS A 244 -15.79 2.77 -17.36
N ALA A 245 -15.52 3.62 -16.38
CA ALA A 245 -14.67 4.81 -16.55
C ALA A 245 -13.16 4.49 -16.58
N THR A 246 -12.76 3.27 -16.22
CA THR A 246 -11.36 2.86 -16.05
C THR A 246 -10.91 1.82 -17.08
N GLN A 247 -11.65 1.71 -18.19
CA GLN A 247 -11.26 0.86 -19.31
C GLN A 247 -9.87 1.26 -19.84
N ILE A 248 -9.18 0.32 -20.45
CA ILE A 248 -7.84 0.55 -20.98
C ILE A 248 -7.96 1.52 -22.16
N THR A 249 -7.27 2.66 -22.05
CA THR A 249 -7.19 3.70 -23.08
C THR A 249 -5.73 4.03 -23.36
N GLU A 250 -5.41 4.34 -24.62
CA GLU A 250 -4.11 4.90 -24.99
C GLU A 250 -3.95 6.33 -24.49
N GLU A 251 -5.06 7.08 -24.51
CA GLU A 251 -5.12 8.44 -23.97
C GLU A 251 -5.22 8.41 -22.43
N PRO A 252 -4.41 9.22 -21.71
CA PRO A 252 -4.52 9.38 -20.28
C PRO A 252 -5.91 9.84 -19.82
N LEU A 253 -6.37 9.29 -18.70
CA LEU A 253 -7.58 9.79 -18.05
C LEU A 253 -7.36 11.20 -17.48
N GLU A 254 -8.43 12.00 -17.52
CA GLU A 254 -8.45 13.39 -17.05
C GLU A 254 -7.95 13.52 -15.60
N PRO A 255 -6.93 14.35 -15.33
CA PRO A 255 -6.38 14.52 -14.00
C PRO A 255 -7.31 15.34 -13.10
N THR A 256 -7.23 15.09 -11.79
CA THR A 256 -7.85 15.95 -10.76
C THR A 256 -6.78 16.46 -9.79
N PRO A 257 -5.92 17.41 -10.21
CA PRO A 257 -4.85 17.94 -9.35
C PRO A 257 -5.43 18.65 -8.13
N GLY A 258 -4.84 18.41 -6.97
CA GLY A 258 -5.34 18.94 -5.71
C GLY A 258 -4.51 18.52 -4.51
N GLN A 259 -4.87 19.02 -3.33
CA GLN A 259 -4.14 18.75 -2.09
C GLN A 259 -4.12 17.27 -1.73
N SER A 260 -5.21 16.54 -1.99
CA SER A 260 -5.33 15.10 -1.72
C SER A 260 -4.63 14.22 -2.77
N SER A 261 -4.42 14.73 -3.99
CA SER A 261 -3.76 14.01 -5.08
C SER A 261 -2.29 14.45 -5.24
N CYS A 262 -2.04 15.58 -5.89
CA CYS A 262 -0.70 16.13 -6.14
C CYS A 262 0.00 16.63 -4.87
N GLY A 263 -0.75 17.09 -3.86
CA GLY A 263 -0.25 17.40 -2.53
C GLY A 263 -0.04 16.18 -1.63
N GLY A 264 -0.59 15.03 -2.03
CA GLY A 264 -0.55 13.77 -1.28
C GLY A 264 0.53 12.81 -1.76
N PHE A 265 0.30 11.52 -1.46
CA PHE A 265 1.15 10.42 -1.88
C PHE A 265 0.75 9.95 -3.29
N CYS A 266 1.67 10.09 -4.24
CA CYS A 266 1.55 9.56 -5.59
C CYS A 266 2.92 9.02 -6.01
N ASP A 267 2.96 7.75 -6.43
CA ASP A 267 4.22 7.12 -6.86
C ASP A 267 4.66 7.58 -8.24
N TRP A 268 3.76 8.14 -9.05
CA TRP A 268 4.00 8.41 -10.47
C TRP A 268 4.34 9.87 -10.80
N LYS A 269 4.79 10.65 -9.80
CA LYS A 269 5.11 12.08 -9.95
C LYS A 269 6.08 12.36 -11.09
N ALA A 270 7.14 11.55 -11.23
CA ALA A 270 8.16 11.69 -12.27
C ALA A 270 7.65 11.53 -13.72
N TRP A 271 6.44 10.97 -13.90
CA TRP A 271 5.80 10.75 -15.19
C TRP A 271 4.52 11.58 -15.38
N CYS A 272 4.23 12.52 -14.48
CA CYS A 272 2.99 13.28 -14.47
C CYS A 272 3.24 14.80 -14.59
N PRO A 273 2.96 15.42 -15.75
CA PRO A 273 3.18 16.86 -15.92
C PRO A 273 2.32 17.71 -14.98
N HIS A 274 1.08 17.28 -14.75
CA HIS A 274 0.10 17.95 -13.88
C HIS A 274 0.54 18.04 -12.42
N TRP A 275 1.36 17.10 -11.94
CA TRP A 275 1.90 17.18 -10.58
C TRP A 275 2.84 18.38 -10.43
N LEU A 276 3.80 18.54 -11.34
CA LEU A 276 4.77 19.63 -11.27
C LEU A 276 4.09 20.99 -11.43
N LYS A 277 3.17 21.10 -12.40
CA LYS A 277 2.36 22.30 -12.63
C LYS A 277 1.59 22.70 -11.38
N TRP A 278 0.82 21.78 -10.80
CA TRP A 278 0.04 22.06 -9.59
C TRP A 278 0.91 22.46 -8.39
N ARG A 279 2.06 21.81 -8.20
CA ARG A 279 3.01 22.18 -7.13
C ARG A 279 3.56 23.59 -7.33
N HIS A 280 3.86 23.97 -8.58
CA HIS A 280 4.32 25.31 -8.91
C HIS A 280 3.23 26.37 -8.65
N GLU A 281 2.04 26.18 -9.19
CA GLU A 281 0.91 27.13 -9.08
C GLU A 281 0.40 27.29 -7.64
N SER A 282 0.36 26.19 -6.87
CA SER A 282 0.04 26.24 -5.43
C SER A 282 1.17 26.85 -4.58
N GLY A 283 2.31 27.17 -5.19
CA GLY A 283 3.50 27.67 -4.49
C GLY A 283 4.06 26.67 -3.49
N SER A 284 3.85 25.37 -3.67
CA SER A 284 4.32 24.29 -2.77
C SER A 284 5.53 23.54 -3.32
N LEU A 285 5.94 23.82 -4.56
CA LEU A 285 7.14 23.25 -5.17
C LEU A 285 8.40 23.64 -4.38
N HIS A 286 9.27 22.66 -4.09
CA HIS A 286 10.50 22.84 -3.29
C HIS A 286 10.30 23.40 -1.87
N LYS A 287 9.09 23.31 -1.29
CA LYS A 287 8.81 23.79 0.07
C LYS A 287 8.61 22.67 1.09
N GLY A 288 9.15 22.89 2.29
CA GLY A 288 9.03 22.00 3.45
C GLY A 288 10.37 21.39 3.86
N ASP A 289 10.38 20.71 5.00
CA ASP A 289 11.58 19.99 5.49
C ASP A 289 11.99 18.87 4.54
N PHE A 290 10.99 18.16 4.00
CA PHE A 290 11.13 17.17 2.95
C PHE A 290 10.28 17.58 1.76
N ALA A 291 10.89 17.69 0.60
CA ALA A 291 10.22 18.14 -0.60
C ALA A 291 10.64 17.34 -1.82
N ASP A 292 9.71 17.31 -2.77
CA ASP A 292 9.92 16.76 -4.10
C ASP A 292 10.31 17.89 -5.04
N GLY A 293 11.06 17.57 -6.10
CA GLY A 293 11.51 18.55 -7.06
C GLY A 293 11.98 17.94 -8.37
N VAL A 294 12.11 18.79 -9.39
CA VAL A 294 12.82 18.47 -10.64
C VAL A 294 14.06 19.34 -10.70
N ILE A 295 15.20 18.74 -11.00
CA ILE A 295 16.50 19.40 -11.01
C ILE A 295 17.28 19.08 -12.29
N LEU A 296 18.21 19.96 -12.65
CA LEU A 296 19.25 19.72 -13.64
C LEU A 296 20.60 19.67 -12.97
N ILE A 297 21.42 18.66 -13.30
CA ILE A 297 22.78 18.52 -12.76
C ILE A 297 23.75 19.28 -13.66
N HIS A 298 24.49 20.24 -13.10
CA HIS A 298 25.54 20.99 -13.79
C HIS A 298 26.93 20.39 -13.58
N GLN A 299 27.18 19.89 -12.37
CA GLN A 299 28.43 19.26 -12.01
C GLN A 299 28.15 18.17 -10.97
N TYR A 300 28.80 17.02 -11.12
CA TYR A 300 28.75 15.95 -10.13
C TYR A 300 30.18 15.51 -9.76
N LYS A 301 30.42 15.28 -8.46
CA LYS A 301 31.68 14.81 -7.90
C LYS A 301 31.46 13.43 -7.26
N PRO A 302 31.64 12.32 -7.99
CA PRO A 302 31.32 10.97 -7.52
C PRO A 302 31.97 10.59 -6.18
N ALA A 303 33.27 10.91 -6.01
CA ALA A 303 34.00 10.59 -4.79
C ALA A 303 33.38 11.21 -3.52
N GLN A 304 32.72 12.36 -3.66
CA GLN A 304 32.09 13.09 -2.55
C GLN A 304 30.57 12.90 -2.51
N GLY A 305 29.96 12.41 -3.59
CA GLY A 305 28.50 12.39 -3.75
C GLY A 305 27.88 13.79 -3.79
N ILE A 306 28.64 14.80 -4.21
CA ILE A 306 28.17 16.20 -4.22
C ILE A 306 27.87 16.61 -5.66
N ALA A 307 26.71 17.22 -5.88
CA ALA A 307 26.33 17.84 -7.14
C ALA A 307 26.05 19.34 -6.98
N ILE A 308 26.36 20.12 -8.01
CA ILE A 308 25.75 21.43 -8.23
C ILE A 308 24.56 21.22 -9.15
N VAL A 309 23.38 21.59 -8.67
CA VAL A 309 22.12 21.41 -9.39
C VAL A 309 21.42 22.74 -9.56
N GLU A 310 20.50 22.81 -10.51
CA GLU A 310 19.58 23.93 -10.70
C GLU A 310 18.15 23.44 -10.64
N SER A 311 17.31 24.11 -9.86
CA SER A 311 15.89 23.79 -9.75
C SER A 311 15.16 24.10 -11.06
N CYS A 312 14.17 23.27 -11.39
CA CYS A 312 13.38 23.41 -12.61
C CYS A 312 11.92 23.73 -12.30
N THR A 313 11.32 24.60 -13.11
CA THR A 313 9.90 24.93 -13.11
C THR A 313 9.23 24.42 -14.39
N PRO A 314 7.91 24.19 -14.39
CA PRO A 314 7.20 23.79 -15.60
C PRO A 314 7.23 24.94 -16.63
N LYS A 315 7.57 24.63 -17.88
CA LYS A 315 7.56 25.57 -19.02
C LYS A 315 6.19 25.61 -19.74
N GLY A 316 5.34 24.61 -19.48
CA GLY A 316 4.02 24.45 -20.06
C GLY A 316 3.29 23.26 -19.45
N ASP A 317 2.38 22.68 -20.22
CA ASP A 317 1.42 21.69 -19.73
C ASP A 317 1.78 20.24 -20.07
N GLN A 318 2.76 20.04 -20.96
CA GLN A 318 3.17 18.70 -21.43
C GLN A 318 4.34 18.12 -20.64
N GLY A 319 4.84 18.87 -19.65
CA GLY A 319 5.88 18.43 -18.73
C GLY A 319 7.28 18.88 -19.12
N GLU A 320 7.43 19.71 -20.15
CA GLU A 320 8.68 20.43 -20.35
C GLU A 320 8.99 21.28 -19.13
N VAL A 321 10.27 21.36 -18.80
CA VAL A 321 10.76 22.16 -17.69
C VAL A 321 11.82 23.13 -18.15
N GLU A 322 11.95 24.23 -17.41
CA GLU A 322 13.01 25.20 -17.59
C GLU A 322 13.77 25.44 -16.28
N PRO A 323 15.10 25.62 -16.32
CA PRO A 323 15.86 26.02 -15.15
C PRO A 323 15.42 27.40 -14.67
N ASN A 324 15.27 27.56 -13.35
CA ASN A 324 14.77 28.81 -12.76
C ASN A 324 15.87 29.75 -12.23
N GLY A 325 17.15 29.43 -12.44
CA GLY A 325 18.30 30.19 -11.94
C GLY A 325 18.75 29.84 -10.51
N ASP A 326 17.96 29.09 -9.73
CA ASP A 326 18.31 28.70 -8.36
C ASP A 326 19.30 27.53 -8.34
N LYS A 327 20.59 27.86 -8.30
CA LYS A 327 21.69 26.90 -8.24
C LYS A 327 22.09 26.60 -6.80
N ARG A 328 22.18 25.31 -6.46
CA ARG A 328 22.45 24.83 -5.11
C ARG A 328 23.33 23.60 -5.08
N SER A 329 24.01 23.42 -3.95
CA SER A 329 24.74 22.19 -3.66
C SER A 329 23.79 21.12 -3.11
N VAL A 330 23.90 19.90 -3.62
CA VAL A 330 23.13 18.73 -3.18
C VAL A 330 24.09 17.61 -2.82
N GLN A 331 23.89 17.04 -1.64
CA GLN A 331 24.59 15.84 -1.19
C GLN A 331 23.71 14.61 -1.46
N PHE A 332 24.23 13.69 -2.25
CA PHE A 332 23.69 12.35 -2.47
C PHE A 332 24.40 11.35 -1.56
N ASP A 333 23.65 10.50 -0.85
CA ASP A 333 24.22 9.43 -0.01
C ASP A 333 23.45 8.10 -0.06
N GLY A 334 24.19 7.02 0.21
CA GLY A 334 23.73 5.62 0.07
C GLY A 334 22.97 5.38 -1.22
N ARG A 335 21.80 4.75 -1.14
CA ARG A 335 21.01 4.41 -2.34
C ARG A 335 20.65 5.59 -3.23
N GLY A 336 20.44 6.78 -2.67
CA GLY A 336 20.17 7.98 -3.47
C GLY A 336 21.35 8.32 -4.40
N LYS A 337 22.58 8.10 -3.92
CA LYS A 337 23.81 8.20 -4.71
C LYS A 337 23.93 7.06 -5.72
N ASP A 338 23.75 5.82 -5.28
CA ASP A 338 23.90 4.64 -6.15
C ASP A 338 22.96 4.70 -7.37
N VAL A 339 21.72 5.15 -7.16
CA VAL A 339 20.73 5.32 -8.23
C VAL A 339 21.09 6.49 -9.15
N LEU A 340 21.59 7.60 -8.60
CA LEU A 340 22.07 8.70 -9.43
C LEU A 340 23.26 8.26 -10.31
N GLU A 341 24.26 7.62 -9.73
CA GLU A 341 25.44 7.17 -10.47
C GLU A 341 25.06 6.19 -11.56
N LYS A 342 24.21 5.21 -11.24
CA LYS A 342 23.66 4.31 -12.25
C LYS A 342 22.94 5.06 -13.37
N LEU A 343 22.14 6.06 -13.04
CA LEU A 343 21.39 6.85 -14.02
C LEU A 343 22.34 7.61 -14.98
N LEU A 344 23.43 8.18 -14.45
CA LEU A 344 24.45 8.87 -15.23
C LEU A 344 25.28 7.88 -16.07
N ASP A 345 25.65 6.72 -15.52
CA ASP A 345 26.38 5.66 -16.21
C ASP A 345 25.56 5.05 -17.35
N ASP A 346 24.23 4.94 -17.18
CA ASP A 346 23.28 4.53 -18.22
C ASP A 346 23.09 5.63 -19.30
N GLY A 347 23.76 6.78 -19.19
CA GLY A 347 23.82 7.84 -20.20
C GLY A 347 22.65 8.83 -20.17
N HIS A 348 21.91 8.93 -19.05
CA HIS A 348 20.80 9.88 -18.95
C HIS A 348 21.30 11.33 -18.97
N GLU A 349 20.85 12.07 -19.97
CA GLU A 349 21.04 13.51 -20.10
C GLU A 349 19.69 14.21 -19.95
N GLY A 350 19.55 15.08 -18.94
CA GLY A 350 18.35 15.91 -18.76
C GLY A 350 17.85 16.03 -17.32
N PRO A 351 16.63 16.55 -17.13
CA PRO A 351 16.07 16.79 -15.81
C PRO A 351 15.83 15.49 -15.03
N ILE A 352 16.00 15.57 -13.72
CA ILE A 352 15.88 14.44 -12.78
C ILE A 352 14.84 14.81 -11.73
N PHE A 353 13.90 13.91 -11.50
CA PHE A 353 12.99 13.98 -10.37
C PHE A 353 13.71 13.49 -9.10
N ILE A 354 13.67 14.31 -8.06
CA ILE A 354 14.07 13.94 -6.70
C ILE A 354 12.83 13.92 -5.79
N GLY A 355 12.60 12.78 -5.14
CA GLY A 355 11.48 12.60 -4.22
C GLY A 355 11.94 12.62 -2.77
N SER A 356 11.27 13.40 -1.92
CA SER A 356 11.51 13.49 -0.46
C SER A 356 12.93 13.89 -0.05
N ALA A 357 13.55 14.79 -0.84
CA ALA A 357 14.83 15.37 -0.49
C ALA A 357 14.68 16.27 0.75
N MET A 358 15.66 16.24 1.66
CA MET A 358 15.68 17.13 2.81
C MET A 358 16.18 18.51 2.38
N MET A 359 15.32 19.53 2.41
CA MET A 359 15.58 20.83 1.77
C MET A 359 15.76 22.00 2.75
N ASN A 360 15.47 21.81 4.05
CA ASN A 360 15.59 22.86 5.08
C ASN A 360 17.03 23.18 5.53
N ARG A 361 18.04 22.61 4.86
CA ARG A 361 19.46 22.85 5.13
C ARG A 361 20.08 23.68 4.01
N ASP A 362 21.21 24.31 4.30
CA ASP A 362 22.01 25.04 3.30
C ASP A 362 22.42 24.14 2.11
N VAL A 363 22.59 22.84 2.38
CA VAL A 363 22.85 21.79 1.39
C VAL A 363 21.68 20.81 1.41
N TRP A 364 21.02 20.63 0.28
CA TRP A 364 19.96 19.63 0.15
C TRP A 364 20.53 18.22 0.29
N ARG A 365 19.79 17.31 0.94
CA ARG A 365 20.20 15.92 1.08
C ARG A 365 19.25 14.98 0.37
N VAL A 366 19.81 14.19 -0.54
CA VAL A 366 19.14 13.10 -1.26
C VAL A 366 19.72 11.78 -0.76
N GLY A 367 19.05 11.17 0.20
CA GLY A 367 19.55 9.98 0.88
C GLY A 367 18.85 8.68 0.54
N PRO A 368 19.10 7.61 1.31
CA PRO A 368 18.63 6.26 1.00
C PRO A 368 17.10 6.06 1.05
N TRP A 369 16.35 7.09 1.42
CA TRP A 369 14.88 7.11 1.41
C TRP A 369 14.29 7.83 0.19
N CYS A 370 15.12 8.61 -0.51
CA CYS A 370 14.70 9.46 -1.61
C CYS A 370 14.47 8.64 -2.89
N ASP A 371 13.62 9.16 -3.77
CA ASP A 371 13.59 8.73 -5.16
C ASP A 371 14.53 9.59 -5.98
N VAL A 372 15.24 8.95 -6.91
CA VAL A 372 16.02 9.62 -7.97
C VAL A 372 15.61 8.95 -9.26
N LEU A 373 14.93 9.67 -10.15
CA LEU A 373 14.34 9.12 -11.37
C LEU A 373 14.54 10.10 -12.53
N PRO A 374 14.64 9.64 -13.78
CA PRO A 374 14.43 10.50 -14.93
C PRO A 374 13.12 11.29 -14.78
N TRP A 375 13.15 12.59 -15.05
CA TRP A 375 11.91 13.30 -15.31
C TRP A 375 11.44 12.93 -16.71
N ALA A 376 10.39 12.11 -16.81
CA ALA A 376 9.90 11.53 -18.05
C ALA A 376 8.36 11.63 -18.12
N PRO A 377 7.79 12.85 -18.10
CA PRO A 377 6.35 13.06 -18.12
C PRO A 377 5.72 12.43 -19.37
N ILE A 378 4.59 11.75 -19.18
CA ILE A 378 3.74 11.32 -20.30
C ILE A 378 2.72 12.44 -20.53
N PRO A 379 2.63 13.04 -21.73
CA PRO A 379 1.69 14.11 -22.05
C PRO A 379 0.24 13.61 -22.15
N ASP A 380 -0.72 14.53 -22.26
CA ASP A 380 -2.15 14.19 -22.38
C ASP A 380 -2.49 13.55 -23.73
N SER A 381 -1.62 13.68 -24.73
CA SER A 381 -1.73 12.95 -26.00
C SER A 381 -1.33 11.47 -25.92
N GLY A 382 -0.87 10.98 -24.77
CA GLY A 382 -0.36 9.61 -24.61
C GLY A 382 1.13 9.47 -24.92
N ARG A 383 1.58 8.22 -25.09
CA ARG A 383 2.97 7.88 -25.42
C ARG A 383 3.23 7.86 -26.92
#